data_AF-A0A1W9H974-F1
#
_entry.id   AF-A0A1W9H974-F1
#
_cell.length_a   1.000
_cell.length_b   1.000
_cell.length_c   1.000
_cell.angle_alpha   90.00
_cell.angle_beta   90.00
_cell.angle_gamma   90.00
#
_symmetry.space_group_name_H-M   'P 1'
#
loop_
_entity.id
_entity.type
_entity.pdbx_description
1 polymer ?
#
loop_
_entity_poly.entity_id
_entity_poly.type
_entity_poly.pdbx_seq_one_letter_code
_entity_poly.pdbx_strand_id
1 'polypeptide(L)'
;MCTYSLCKSIEGVWVVIEQGEVYSLDRSEQGILVMMGSRPRNRQLLELHVPRTRWEYAVNLYEVQWTKVLPVESHGNLFLVGCRFLLGASRYRAFYVV
;
A
#
# COMPACT_ATOMS: atom_id res chain seq x y z
N MET A 1 -7.61 0.49 8.02
CA MET A 1 -6.36 1.20 7.74
C MET A 1 -5.27 0.17 7.52
N CYS A 2 -4.41 0.35 6.53
CA CYS A 2 -3.27 -0.52 6.25
C CYS A 2 -1.98 0.31 6.38
N THR A 3 -0.87 -0.31 6.74
CA THR A 3 0.44 0.32 6.59
C THR A 3 1.01 -0.04 5.22
N TYR A 4 1.83 0.85 4.66
CA TYR A 4 2.44 0.64 3.36
C TYR A 4 3.92 0.96 3.36
N SER A 5 4.65 0.32 2.44
CA SER A 5 5.99 0.69 2.02
C SER A 5 5.99 0.89 0.50
N LEU A 6 6.41 2.07 0.04
CA LEU A 6 6.67 2.33 -1.37
C LEU A 6 8.12 1.99 -1.69
N CYS A 7 8.29 1.07 -2.64
CA CYS A 7 9.60 0.56 -3.01
C CYS A 7 10.05 1.15 -4.35
N LYS A 8 11.36 1.31 -4.52
CA LYS A 8 12.00 1.70 -5.77
C LYS A 8 13.18 0.79 -6.05
N SER A 9 13.37 0.40 -7.31
CA SER A 9 14.60 -0.28 -7.72
C SER A 9 15.70 0.75 -7.95
N ILE A 10 16.82 0.61 -7.24
CA ILE A 10 18.04 1.39 -7.40
C ILE A 10 19.16 0.38 -7.62
N GLU A 11 19.81 0.45 -8.79
CA GLU A 11 20.93 -0.46 -9.14
C GLU A 11 20.57 -1.96 -9.01
N GLY A 12 19.31 -2.31 -9.29
CA GLY A 12 18.82 -3.69 -9.19
C GLY A 12 18.40 -4.11 -7.77
N VAL A 13 18.59 -3.26 -6.76
CA VAL A 13 18.16 -3.49 -5.39
C VAL A 13 16.85 -2.76 -5.11
N TRP A 14 15.89 -3.44 -4.50
CA TRP A 14 14.65 -2.81 -4.04
C TRP A 14 14.88 -2.13 -2.69
N VAL A 15 14.67 -0.82 -2.64
CA VAL A 15 14.74 -0.03 -1.42
C VAL A 15 13.39 0.59 -1.09
N VAL A 16 13.06 0.65 0.20
CA VAL A 16 11.90 1.39 0.69
C VAL A 16 12.24 2.87 0.68
N ILE A 17 11.46 3.67 -0.02
CA ILE A 17 11.69 5.12 -0.13
C ILE A 17 10.69 5.94 0.69
N GLU A 18 9.55 5.35 1.04
CA GLU A 18 8.48 6.01 1.79
C GLU A 18 7.64 4.95 2.50
N GLN A 19 7.18 5.28 3.71
CA GLN A 19 6.27 4.45 4.50
C GLN A 19 5.20 5.33 5.13
N GLY A 20 4.05 4.72 5.42
CA GLY A 20 2.98 5.40 6.13
C GLY A 20 1.71 4.57 6.22
N GLU A 21 0.59 5.26 6.33
CA GLU A 21 -0.74 4.65 6.47
C GLU A 21 -1.63 5.01 5.28
N VAL A 22 -2.50 4.08 4.90
CA VAL A 22 -3.47 4.24 3.82
C VAL A 22 -4.83 3.66 4.19
N TYR A 23 -5.86 4.18 3.53
CA TYR A 23 -7.20 3.60 3.60
C TYR A 23 -7.41 2.68 2.40
N SER A 24 -7.66 1.39 2.67
CA SER A 24 -8.17 0.46 1.66
C SER A 24 -9.65 0.75 1.45
N LEU A 25 -10.02 1.15 0.22
CA LEU A 25 -11.40 1.48 -0.13
C LEU A 25 -12.12 0.30 -0.79
N ASP A 26 -11.40 -0.49 -1.58
CA ASP A 26 -11.93 -1.69 -2.22
C ASP A 26 -10.81 -2.72 -2.43
N ARG A 27 -11.13 -4.02 -2.36
CA ARG A 27 -10.19 -5.13 -2.49
C ARG A 27 -10.83 -6.29 -3.25
N SER A 28 -10.13 -6.74 -4.30
CA SER A 28 -10.45 -7.97 -5.03
C SER A 28 -9.26 -8.93 -5.01
N GLU A 29 -9.42 -10.11 -5.62
CA GLU A 29 -8.31 -11.06 -5.81
C GLU A 29 -7.22 -10.51 -6.75
N GLN A 30 -7.58 -9.59 -7.65
CA GLN A 30 -6.72 -9.10 -8.72
C GLN A 30 -6.04 -7.77 -8.38
N GLY A 31 -6.52 -7.08 -7.36
CA GLY A 31 -6.04 -5.75 -7.04
C GLY A 31 -6.70 -5.13 -5.81
N ILE A 32 -6.30 -3.89 -5.55
CA ILE A 32 -6.79 -3.10 -4.42
C ILE A 32 -6.86 -1.63 -4.81
N LEU A 33 -7.87 -0.93 -4.32
CA LEU A 33 -7.99 0.51 -4.40
C LEU A 33 -7.66 1.11 -3.04
N VAL A 34 -6.65 1.99 -2.99
CA VAL A 34 -6.26 2.68 -1.76
C VAL A 34 -6.32 4.18 -1.91
N MET A 35 -6.51 4.87 -0.78
CA MET A 35 -6.39 6.30 -0.64
C MET A 35 -5.11 6.64 0.12
N MET A 36 -4.26 7.48 -0.48
CA MET A 36 -2.95 7.86 0.04
C MET A 36 -2.83 9.38 0.19
N GLY A 37 -2.03 9.83 1.15
CA GLY A 37 -1.67 11.25 1.30
C GLY A 37 -0.55 11.69 0.35
N SER A 38 0.22 10.74 -0.18
CA SER A 38 1.30 10.99 -1.13
C SER A 38 0.98 10.41 -2.51
N ARG A 39 1.59 10.97 -3.55
CA ARG A 39 1.38 10.57 -4.94
C ARG A 39 2.42 9.52 -5.37
N PRO A 40 2.08 8.23 -5.48
CA PRO A 40 3.00 7.25 -6.01
C PRO A 40 3.18 7.41 -7.53
N ARG A 41 4.25 6.81 -8.06
CA ARG A 41 4.48 6.72 -9.51
C ARG A 41 3.78 5.49 -10.09
N ASN A 42 3.38 5.57 -11.36
CA ASN A 42 2.89 4.40 -12.08
C ASN A 42 4.01 3.34 -12.16
N ARG A 43 3.62 2.05 -12.10
CA ARG A 43 4.49 0.86 -12.04
C ARG A 43 5.41 0.80 -10.82
N GLN A 44 5.19 1.66 -9.83
CA GLN A 44 5.90 1.57 -8.57
C GLN A 44 5.34 0.40 -7.74
N LEU A 45 6.23 -0.27 -7.02
CA LEU A 45 5.84 -1.33 -6.12
C LEU A 45 5.36 -0.76 -4.79
N LEU A 46 4.22 -1.27 -4.34
CA LEU A 46 3.57 -0.94 -3.09
C LEU A 46 3.39 -2.21 -2.27
N GLU A 47 4.16 -2.32 -1.20
CA GLU A 47 3.96 -3.35 -0.19
C GLU A 47 2.88 -2.87 0.78
N LEU A 48 1.85 -3.69 0.99
CA LEU A 48 0.75 -3.40 1.91
C LEU A 48 0.65 -4.46 3.00
N HIS A 49 0.64 -3.99 4.24
CA HIS A 49 0.37 -4.79 5.42
C HIS A 49 -1.11 -4.64 5.77
N VAL A 50 -1.89 -5.64 5.40
CA VAL A 50 -3.34 -5.62 5.56
C VAL A 50 -3.69 -6.35 6.86
N PRO A 51 -4.29 -5.68 7.86
CA PRO A 51 -4.77 -6.37 9.05
C PRO A 51 -5.90 -7.32 8.67
N ARG A 52 -5.78 -8.58 9.08
CA ARG A 52 -6.80 -9.64 8.91
C ARG A 52 -7.60 -9.83 10.18
N THR A 53 -6.92 -9.81 11.32
CA THR A 53 -7.51 -9.81 12.66
C THR A 53 -6.76 -8.81 13.52
N ARG A 54 -7.10 -8.70 14.81
CA ARG A 54 -6.42 -7.79 15.75
C ARG A 54 -4.90 -8.01 15.84
N TRP A 55 -4.41 -9.23 15.55
CA TRP A 55 -3.01 -9.61 15.75
C TRP A 55 -2.35 -10.23 14.52
N GLU A 56 -3.07 -10.32 13.40
CA GLU A 56 -2.59 -10.98 12.20
C GLU A 56 -2.58 -10.02 11.02
N TYR A 57 -1.44 -9.96 10.35
CA TYR A 57 -1.23 -9.16 9.16
C TYR A 57 -0.86 -10.07 7.99
N ALA A 58 -1.38 -9.70 6.82
CA ALA A 58 -0.94 -10.26 5.55
C ALA A 58 -0.09 -9.21 4.83
N VAL A 59 1.11 -9.60 4.39
CA VAL A 59 1.93 -8.79 3.50
C VAL A 59 1.61 -9.17 2.06
N ASN A 60 1.25 -8.17 1.26
CA ASN A 60 0.94 -8.32 -0.15
C ASN A 60 1.72 -7.27 -0.94
N LEU A 61 2.27 -7.68 -2.07
CA LEU A 61 2.96 -6.79 -2.98
C LEU A 61 2.06 -6.46 -4.16
N TYR A 62 1.94 -5.17 -4.43
CA TYR A 62 1.13 -4.63 -5.51
C TYR A 62 1.97 -3.74 -6.44
N GLU A 63 1.53 -3.61 -7.68
CA GLU A 63 2.04 -2.62 -8.63
C GLU A 63 1.00 -1.53 -8.86
N VAL A 64 1.41 -0.27 -8.72
CA VAL A 64 0.56 0.89 -9.01
C VAL A 64 0.24 0.94 -10.50
N GLN A 65 -1.03 0.82 -10.88
CA GLN A 65 -1.46 0.89 -12.28
C GLN A 65 -1.82 2.32 -12.68
N TRP A 66 -2.50 3.05 -11.80
CA TRP A 66 -2.91 4.43 -12.03
C TRP A 66 -3.05 5.19 -10.72
N THR A 67 -2.98 6.52 -10.80
CA THR A 67 -3.19 7.43 -9.69
C THR A 67 -4.08 8.60 -10.12
N LYS A 68 -5.12 8.87 -9.34
CA LYS A 68 -6.06 9.97 -9.55
C LYS A 68 -6.01 10.91 -8.35
N VAL A 69 -5.86 12.21 -8.61
CA VAL A 69 -5.94 13.22 -7.55
C VAL A 69 -7.39 13.38 -7.11
N LEU A 70 -7.61 13.36 -5.81
CA LEU A 70 -8.87 13.66 -5.15
C LEU A 70 -8.68 14.94 -4.34
N PRO A 71 -9.10 16.11 -4.86
CA PRO A 71 -9.05 17.34 -4.09
C PRO A 71 -10.04 17.25 -2.93
N VAL A 72 -9.55 17.40 -1.70
CA VAL A 72 -10.38 17.43 -0.49
C VAL A 72 -10.12 18.75 0.22
N GLU A 73 -11.14 19.60 0.28
CA GLU A 73 -11.02 20.99 0.76
C GLU A 73 -10.37 21.11 2.15
N SER A 74 -10.62 20.15 3.04
CA SER A 74 -10.08 20.13 4.41
C SER A 74 -8.72 19.43 4.57
N HIS A 75 -8.27 18.66 3.59
CA HIS A 75 -7.10 17.77 3.72
C HIS A 75 -6.06 17.93 2.61
N GLY A 76 -6.26 18.90 1.70
CA GLY A 76 -5.39 19.09 0.55
C GLY A 76 -5.59 18.02 -0.52
N ASN A 77 -4.51 17.63 -1.18
CA ASN A 77 -4.57 16.62 -2.24
C ASN A 77 -4.43 15.23 -1.64
N LEU A 78 -5.50 14.44 -1.72
CA LEU A 78 -5.45 12.99 -1.53
C LEU A 78 -5.31 12.30 -2.89
N PHE A 79 -4.86 11.06 -2.88
CA PHE A 79 -4.62 10.29 -4.11
C PHE A 79 -5.36 8.97 -4.03
N LEU A 80 -6.24 8.72 -5.00
CA LEU A 80 -6.82 7.41 -5.26
C LEU A 80 -5.84 6.63 -6.13
N VAL A 81 -5.45 5.45 -5.66
CA VAL A 81 -4.41 4.64 -6.30
C VAL A 81 -4.97 3.26 -6.56
N GLY A 82 -5.08 2.92 -7.86
CA GLY A 82 -5.45 1.60 -8.31
C GLY A 82 -4.22 0.72 -8.44
N CYS A 83 -4.22 -0.39 -7.72
CA CYS A 83 -3.08 -1.29 -7.60
C CYS A 83 -3.44 -2.68 -8.10
N ARG A 84 -2.55 -3.30 -8.89
CA ARG A 84 -2.65 -4.69 -9.34
C ARG A 84 -1.89 -5.59 -8.37
N PHE A 85 -2.49 -6.70 -7.99
CA PHE A 85 -1.83 -7.70 -7.14
C PHE A 85 -0.74 -8.43 -7.94
N LEU A 86 0.47 -8.54 -7.37
CA LEU A 86 1.58 -9.28 -7.97
C LEU A 86 1.79 -10.62 -7.28
N LEU A 87 2.07 -10.58 -5.97
CA LEU A 87 2.30 -11.76 -5.15
C LEU A 87 2.02 -11.43 -3.68
N GLY A 88 1.72 -12.46 -2.88
CA GLY A 88 1.46 -12.22 -1.47
C GLY A 88 1.20 -13.45 -0.62
N ALA A 89 1.03 -13.15 0.67
CA ALA A 89 0.68 -13.99 1.81
C ALA A 89 1.82 -14.74 2.53
N SER A 90 2.94 -14.06 2.78
CA SER A 90 3.64 -14.28 4.06
C SER A 90 2.76 -13.75 5.20
N ARG A 91 2.38 -14.63 6.13
CA ARG A 91 1.56 -14.31 7.30
C ARG A 91 2.47 -14.11 8.49
N TYR A 92 2.27 -13.03 9.23
CA TYR A 92 2.98 -12.83 10.49
C TYR A 92 2.03 -12.31 11.56
N ARG A 93 2.35 -12.69 12.80
CA ARG A 93 1.69 -12.14 13.98
C ARG A 93 2.49 -10.95 14.47
N ALA A 94 1.80 -9.87 14.80
CA ALA A 94 2.42 -8.81 15.57
C ALA A 94 2.59 -9.32 17.01
N PHE A 95 3.82 -9.70 17.37
CA PHE A 95 4.15 -9.95 18.78
C PHE A 95 4.40 -8.59 19.42
N TYR A 96 3.49 -8.16 20.27
CA TYR A 96 3.80 -7.10 21.22
C TYR A 96 4.62 -7.75 22.33
N VAL A 97 5.89 -7.35 22.47
CA VAL A 97 6.58 -7.53 23.75
C VAL A 97 5.94 -6.51 24.68
N VAL A 98 5.10 -6.99 25.59
CA VAL A 98 4.52 -6.20 26.69
C VAL A 98 5.56 -6.01 27.77
#